data_AF-A0A7Y3MHI4-F1
#
_entry.id   AF-A0A7Y3MHI4-F1
#
_cell.length_a   1.000
_cell.length_b   1.000
_cell.length_c   1.000
_cell.angle_alpha   90.00
_cell.angle_beta   90.00
_cell.angle_gamma   90.00
#
_symmetry.space_group_name_H-M   'P 1'
#
loop_
_entity.id
_entity.type
_entity.pdbx_description
1 polymer ?
#
loop_
_entity_poly.entity_id
_entity_poly.type
_entity_poly.pdbx_seq_one_letter_code
_entity_poly.pdbx_strand_id
1 'polypeptide(L)'
;GGTETTCYRITVAGYPVTYETGPFCPDTITDSADAGGIWFDGNGVYDLDGEFIVGLSELYGDDNWLMYDDDGNVLVTETAEEFEAAARPDVDPSLQNHCVEGRLEWLDNGEPISTTVVIPVQPVLADEPATVRGNLGVTLDGVVIAASAPVDAILGAYTIAAFDDCGGHFNPFDGYHLHGAVGCSEVDEVSEGETAMFAYAMDGFPVHSPLDDPASADLDECNGHETEAAGYHYHANNTAENQVIECLVGQTVAATGDAAAPAGGARPEPQEEVGTQ
;
A
#
# COMPACT_ATOMS: atom_id res chain seq x y z
N GLY A 1 7.28 28.33 -8.15
CA GLY A 1 6.76 28.37 -9.53
C GLY A 1 5.72 27.28 -9.63
N GLY A 2 4.79 27.41 -10.58
CA GLY A 2 3.81 26.38 -10.88
C GLY A 2 3.25 26.64 -12.27
N THR A 3 3.01 25.59 -13.04
CA THR A 3 2.39 25.69 -14.36
C THR A 3 0.89 25.50 -14.18
N GLU A 4 0.07 26.43 -14.68
CA GLU A 4 -1.38 26.18 -14.78
C GLU A 4 -1.61 24.95 -15.67
N THR A 5 -2.27 23.93 -15.13
CA THR A 5 -2.54 22.67 -15.83
C THR A 5 -3.97 22.22 -15.61
N THR A 6 -4.45 21.35 -16.50
CA THR A 6 -5.73 20.66 -16.32
C THR A 6 -5.48 19.40 -15.51
N CYS A 7 -6.32 19.14 -14.52
CA CYS A 7 -6.22 17.97 -13.66
C CYS A 7 -7.47 17.11 -13.76
N TYR A 8 -7.31 15.80 -13.62
CA TYR A 8 -8.41 14.93 -13.25
C TYR A 8 -8.66 15.04 -11.74
N ARG A 9 -9.93 15.06 -11.36
CA ARG A 9 -10.38 14.84 -9.98
C ARG A 9 -11.04 13.47 -9.95
N ILE A 10 -10.34 12.48 -9.44
CA ILE A 10 -10.73 11.07 -9.48
C ILE A 10 -11.17 10.68 -8.08
N THR A 11 -12.34 10.07 -7.94
CA THR A 11 -12.75 9.42 -6.69
C THR A 11 -12.61 7.92 -6.87
N VAL A 12 -11.57 7.36 -6.25
CA VAL A 12 -11.36 5.91 -6.23
C VAL A 12 -12.28 5.28 -5.20
N ALA A 13 -12.75 4.06 -5.48
CA ALA A 13 -13.75 3.39 -4.65
C ALA A 13 -13.20 2.96 -3.29
N GLY A 14 -11.90 2.69 -3.19
CA GLY A 14 -11.28 2.16 -1.97
C GLY A 14 -11.48 0.65 -1.80
N TYR A 15 -11.79 -0.03 -2.89
CA TYR A 15 -11.88 -1.49 -2.99
C TYR A 15 -11.56 -1.90 -4.44
N PRO A 16 -10.70 -2.91 -4.65
CA PRO A 16 -10.27 -3.32 -5.99
C PRO A 16 -11.42 -3.96 -6.76
N VAL A 17 -11.51 -3.68 -8.06
CA VAL A 17 -12.57 -4.25 -8.93
C VAL A 17 -12.15 -5.50 -9.71
N THR A 18 -10.86 -5.85 -9.67
CA THR A 18 -10.30 -6.97 -10.44
C THR A 18 -10.09 -8.24 -9.63
N TYR A 19 -10.09 -8.15 -8.28
CA TYR A 19 -9.92 -9.28 -7.38
C TYR A 19 -10.76 -9.10 -6.09
N GLU A 20 -10.93 -10.19 -5.36
CA GLU A 20 -11.45 -10.17 -3.99
C GLU A 20 -10.28 -10.05 -3.02
N THR A 21 -10.38 -9.15 -2.03
CA THR A 21 -9.31 -8.91 -1.07
C THR A 21 -9.14 -10.09 -0.11
N GLY A 22 -7.91 -10.33 0.34
CA GLY A 22 -7.58 -11.47 1.20
C GLY A 22 -7.33 -12.77 0.41
N PRO A 23 -6.95 -13.87 1.07
CA PRO A 23 -6.77 -14.02 2.52
C PRO A 23 -5.62 -13.18 3.10
N PHE A 24 -5.58 -13.04 4.44
CA PHE A 24 -4.59 -12.21 5.15
C PHE A 24 -3.78 -13.06 6.14
N CYS A 25 -4.41 -13.47 7.24
CA CYS A 25 -3.78 -14.31 8.26
C CYS A 25 -4.18 -15.78 8.08
N PRO A 26 -3.25 -16.73 8.27
CA PRO A 26 -3.60 -18.15 8.35
C PRO A 26 -4.36 -18.43 9.66
N ASP A 27 -5.20 -19.47 9.68
CA ASP A 27 -5.97 -19.86 10.87
C ASP A 27 -5.10 -20.69 11.84
N THR A 28 -4.19 -21.51 11.30
CA THR A 28 -3.37 -22.46 12.07
C THR A 28 -1.92 -22.50 11.62
N ILE A 29 -1.04 -22.95 12.52
CA ILE A 29 0.39 -23.21 12.21
C ILE A 29 0.63 -24.39 11.26
N THR A 30 -0.44 -25.01 10.73
CA THR A 30 -0.35 -26.07 9.73
C THR A 30 -0.87 -25.66 8.36
N ASP A 31 -1.38 -24.43 8.25
CA ASP A 31 -1.88 -23.91 7.01
C ASP A 31 -0.72 -23.59 6.05
N SER A 32 -0.99 -23.76 4.76
CA SER A 32 -0.07 -23.38 3.68
C SER A 32 -0.28 -21.94 3.24
N ALA A 33 0.61 -21.43 2.39
CA ALA A 33 0.52 -20.09 1.79
C ALA A 33 -0.88 -19.74 1.27
N ASP A 34 -1.60 -20.66 0.60
CA ASP A 34 -2.96 -20.41 0.08
C ASP A 34 -4.01 -19.96 1.12
N ALA A 35 -3.74 -20.09 2.43
CA ALA A 35 -4.66 -19.72 3.51
C ALA A 35 -4.35 -18.34 4.12
N GLY A 36 -3.18 -17.76 3.84
CA GLY A 36 -2.78 -16.43 4.26
C GLY A 36 -2.37 -15.61 3.06
N GLY A 37 -2.01 -14.34 3.29
CA GLY A 37 -1.41 -13.51 2.27
C GLY A 37 0.11 -13.46 2.43
N ILE A 38 0.66 -12.25 2.36
CA ILE A 38 2.09 -12.01 2.49
C ILE A 38 2.44 -11.01 3.59
N TRP A 39 3.68 -11.08 4.03
CA TRP A 39 4.32 -10.06 4.85
C TRP A 39 5.64 -9.65 4.24
N PHE A 40 5.91 -8.36 4.20
CA PHE A 40 7.21 -7.83 3.79
C PHE A 40 7.68 -6.79 4.79
N ASP A 41 8.95 -6.89 5.17
CA ASP A 41 9.50 -6.20 6.34
C ASP A 41 10.66 -5.25 6.00
N GLY A 42 10.83 -4.90 4.73
CA GLY A 42 11.97 -4.11 4.26
C GLY A 42 13.19 -4.95 3.89
N ASN A 43 13.26 -6.22 4.29
CA ASN A 43 14.40 -7.12 3.99
C ASN A 43 13.99 -8.34 3.15
N GLY A 44 12.73 -8.75 3.22
CA GLY A 44 12.21 -9.87 2.46
C GLY A 44 10.70 -9.80 2.24
N VAL A 45 10.20 -10.73 1.44
CA VAL A 45 8.77 -11.04 1.29
C VAL A 45 8.58 -12.48 1.74
N TYR A 46 7.55 -12.72 2.54
CA TYR A 46 7.25 -13.99 3.18
C TYR A 46 5.79 -14.34 2.95
N ASP A 47 5.50 -15.59 2.60
CA ASP A 47 4.14 -16.11 2.65
C ASP A 47 3.72 -16.22 4.12
N LEU A 48 2.54 -15.72 4.46
CA LEU A 48 1.96 -15.85 5.80
C LEU A 48 1.33 -17.24 5.97
N ASP A 49 2.19 -18.25 6.00
CA ASP A 49 1.80 -19.62 6.28
C ASP A 49 2.14 -20.04 7.72
N GLY A 50 1.76 -21.26 8.09
CA GLY A 50 2.06 -21.78 9.41
C GLY A 50 3.55 -21.93 9.71
N GLU A 51 4.38 -22.17 8.69
CA GLU A 51 5.84 -22.27 8.84
C GLU A 51 6.44 -20.91 9.18
N PHE A 52 6.00 -19.84 8.51
CA PHE A 52 6.37 -18.48 8.82
C PHE A 52 6.00 -18.10 10.27
N ILE A 53 4.76 -18.38 10.68
CA ILE A 53 4.27 -18.05 12.03
C ILE A 53 5.12 -18.74 13.12
N VAL A 54 5.48 -20.01 12.92
CA VAL A 54 6.37 -20.74 13.84
C VAL A 54 7.81 -20.21 13.80
N GLY A 55 8.25 -19.75 12.62
CA GLY A 55 9.61 -19.27 12.37
C GLY A 55 9.92 -17.85 12.86
N LEU A 56 8.92 -17.06 13.27
CA LEU A 56 9.10 -15.64 13.66
C LEU A 56 10.22 -15.40 14.69
N SER A 57 10.32 -16.27 15.70
CA SER A 57 11.34 -16.15 16.75
C SER A 57 12.76 -16.33 16.22
N GLU A 58 12.97 -17.23 15.25
CA GLU A 58 14.26 -17.42 14.59
C GLU A 58 14.54 -16.29 13.59
N LEU A 59 13.52 -15.91 12.80
CA LEU A 59 13.63 -14.85 11.79
C LEU A 59 14.07 -13.53 12.44
N TYR A 60 13.45 -13.15 13.55
CA TYR A 60 13.73 -11.90 14.25
C TYR A 60 14.69 -12.04 15.44
N GLY A 61 15.15 -13.27 15.75
CA GLY A 61 16.12 -13.53 16.80
C GLY A 61 15.62 -13.18 18.21
N ASP A 62 14.33 -13.34 18.47
CA ASP A 62 13.66 -12.98 19.72
C ASP A 62 12.56 -14.00 20.09
N ASP A 63 12.76 -14.72 21.20
CA ASP A 63 11.84 -15.74 21.70
C ASP A 63 10.49 -15.19 22.20
N ASN A 64 10.32 -13.86 22.26
CA ASN A 64 9.03 -13.23 22.60
C ASN A 64 7.98 -13.38 21.50
N TRP A 65 8.39 -13.69 20.26
CA TRP A 65 7.47 -13.98 19.16
C TRP A 65 6.79 -15.32 19.37
N LEU A 66 5.48 -15.28 19.64
CA LEU A 66 4.63 -16.46 19.81
C LEU A 66 3.18 -16.13 19.42
N MET A 67 2.92 -16.12 18.11
CA MET A 67 1.65 -15.69 17.51
C MET A 67 0.61 -16.82 17.40
N TYR A 68 0.71 -17.84 18.24
CA TYR A 68 -0.20 -18.99 18.24
C TYR A 68 -0.37 -19.57 19.64
N ASP A 69 -1.50 -20.23 19.88
CA ASP A 69 -1.82 -20.88 21.15
C ASP A 69 -1.24 -22.32 21.26
N ASP A 70 -1.46 -22.96 22.41
CA ASP A 70 -0.97 -24.34 22.67
C ASP A 70 -1.56 -25.40 21.71
N ASP A 71 -2.71 -25.11 21.09
CA ASP A 71 -3.39 -25.98 20.14
C ASP A 71 -2.93 -25.70 18.69
N GLY A 72 -2.13 -24.66 18.47
CA GLY A 72 -1.60 -24.25 17.18
C GLY A 72 -2.52 -23.33 16.38
N ASN A 73 -3.54 -22.75 17.00
CA ASN A 73 -4.36 -21.71 16.37
C ASN A 73 -3.59 -20.40 16.36
N VAL A 74 -3.54 -19.72 15.21
CA VAL A 74 -2.89 -18.42 15.09
C VAL A 74 -3.74 -17.38 15.79
N LEU A 75 -3.09 -16.51 16.57
CA LEU A 75 -3.75 -15.40 17.25
C LEU A 75 -4.02 -14.31 16.21
N VAL A 76 -5.28 -14.21 15.76
CA VAL A 76 -5.73 -13.22 14.78
C VAL A 76 -6.67 -12.22 15.44
N THR A 77 -6.77 -11.01 14.90
CA THR A 77 -7.83 -10.07 15.30
C THR A 77 -9.19 -10.61 14.87
N GLU A 78 -10.14 -10.77 15.80
CA GLU A 78 -11.43 -11.43 15.53
C GLU A 78 -12.61 -10.44 15.46
N THR A 79 -12.40 -9.19 15.88
CA THR A 79 -13.44 -8.16 15.99
C THR A 79 -12.98 -6.79 15.46
N ALA A 80 -13.95 -5.94 15.12
CA ALA A 80 -13.65 -4.56 14.72
C ALA A 80 -12.92 -3.77 15.83
N GLU A 81 -13.29 -3.99 17.10
CA GLU A 81 -12.63 -3.35 18.23
C GLU A 81 -11.17 -3.78 18.41
N GLU A 82 -10.87 -5.06 18.19
CA GLU A 82 -9.49 -5.56 18.21
C GLU A 82 -8.70 -5.04 17.01
N PHE A 83 -9.28 -5.04 15.82
CA PHE A 83 -8.67 -4.46 14.63
C PHE A 83 -8.32 -2.98 14.83
N GLU A 84 -9.24 -2.15 15.35
CA GLU A 84 -8.96 -0.75 15.68
C GLU A 84 -7.87 -0.59 16.76
N ALA A 85 -7.82 -1.50 17.73
CA ALA A 85 -6.86 -1.49 18.81
C ALA A 85 -5.46 -1.94 18.37
N ALA A 86 -5.36 -2.77 17.31
CA ALA A 86 -4.11 -3.19 16.68
C ALA A 86 -3.63 -2.23 15.59
N ALA A 87 -4.53 -1.60 14.83
CA ALA A 87 -4.21 -0.73 13.69
C ALA A 87 -3.92 0.73 14.11
N ARG A 88 -3.22 0.93 15.23
CA ARG A 88 -2.85 2.25 15.76
C ARG A 88 -1.38 2.26 16.20
N PRO A 89 -0.70 3.43 16.23
CA PRO A 89 0.72 3.49 16.60
C PRO A 89 1.04 2.97 18.01
N ASP A 90 0.11 3.09 18.94
CA ASP A 90 0.23 2.58 20.32
C ASP A 90 -0.63 1.31 20.46
N VAL A 91 -0.19 0.23 19.81
CA VAL A 91 -0.88 -1.07 19.76
C VAL A 91 -1.31 -1.49 21.16
N ASP A 92 -2.57 -1.94 21.31
CA ASP A 92 -3.03 -2.42 22.61
C ASP A 92 -2.19 -3.63 23.08
N PRO A 93 -1.65 -3.61 24.31
CA PRO A 93 -0.83 -4.72 24.81
C PRO A 93 -1.52 -6.09 24.79
N SER A 94 -2.86 -6.15 24.79
CA SER A 94 -3.57 -7.42 24.66
C SER A 94 -3.44 -8.07 23.28
N LEU A 95 -3.04 -7.29 22.26
CA LEU A 95 -2.90 -7.70 20.87
C LEU A 95 -1.44 -7.88 20.46
N GLN A 96 -0.50 -7.82 21.40
CA GLN A 96 0.85 -8.30 21.16
C GLN A 96 0.79 -9.77 20.75
N ASN A 97 1.68 -10.19 19.85
CA ASN A 97 1.69 -11.51 19.23
C ASN A 97 0.39 -11.83 18.47
N HIS A 98 -0.23 -10.85 17.80
CA HIS A 98 -1.33 -11.12 16.88
C HIS A 98 -0.93 -10.86 15.42
N CYS A 99 -1.43 -11.71 14.54
CA CYS A 99 -1.56 -11.40 13.13
C CYS A 99 -2.77 -10.49 12.98
N VAL A 100 -2.53 -9.29 12.48
CA VAL A 100 -3.54 -8.24 12.35
C VAL A 100 -4.12 -8.31 10.96
N GLU A 101 -5.38 -8.70 10.88
CA GLU A 101 -6.19 -8.64 9.66
C GLU A 101 -7.37 -7.68 9.84
N GLY A 102 -7.70 -6.95 8.77
CA GLY A 102 -8.90 -6.14 8.72
C GLY A 102 -9.90 -6.73 7.75
N ARG A 103 -11.18 -6.40 7.94
CA ARG A 103 -12.27 -6.85 7.06
C ARG A 103 -13.13 -5.67 6.64
N LEU A 104 -13.65 -5.72 5.42
CA LEU A 104 -14.56 -4.69 4.90
C LEU A 104 -15.75 -4.44 5.84
N GLU A 105 -16.32 -5.51 6.41
CA GLU A 105 -17.45 -5.44 7.35
C GLU A 105 -17.14 -4.74 8.68
N TRP A 106 -15.86 -4.55 9.01
CA TRP A 106 -15.41 -3.84 10.21
C TRP A 106 -15.11 -2.36 9.95
N LEU A 107 -15.16 -1.91 8.70
CA LEU A 107 -15.08 -0.49 8.36
C LEU A 107 -16.38 0.25 8.71
N ASP A 108 -16.36 1.58 8.68
CA ASP A 108 -17.54 2.40 8.91
C ASP A 108 -18.69 2.01 7.96
N ASN A 109 -19.82 1.60 8.53
CA ASN A 109 -20.99 1.06 7.83
C ASN A 109 -20.75 -0.20 6.99
N GLY A 110 -19.59 -0.85 7.09
CA GLY A 110 -19.22 -2.01 6.28
C GLY A 110 -19.03 -1.69 4.79
N GLU A 111 -18.63 -0.44 4.48
CA GLU A 111 -18.46 0.05 3.11
C GLU A 111 -17.00 0.43 2.83
N PRO A 112 -16.54 0.35 1.57
CA PRO A 112 -15.22 0.84 1.18
C PRO A 112 -15.04 2.33 1.46
N ILE A 113 -13.85 2.73 1.88
CA ILE A 113 -13.52 4.15 2.09
C ILE A 113 -13.02 4.76 0.79
N SER A 114 -13.89 5.54 0.14
CA SER A 114 -13.51 6.23 -1.10
C SER A 114 -12.53 7.37 -0.85
N THR A 115 -11.55 7.53 -1.73
CA THR A 115 -10.58 8.64 -1.68
C THR A 115 -10.65 9.48 -2.94
N THR A 116 -10.71 10.80 -2.82
CA THR A 116 -10.57 11.71 -3.96
C THR A 116 -9.11 12.14 -4.12
N VAL A 117 -8.53 11.87 -5.29
CA VAL A 117 -7.21 12.35 -5.68
C VAL A 117 -7.31 13.36 -6.83
N VAL A 118 -6.29 14.21 -6.94
CA VAL A 118 -6.15 15.16 -8.04
C VAL A 118 -4.81 14.92 -8.72
N ILE A 119 -4.85 14.60 -10.01
CA ILE A 119 -3.68 14.20 -10.80
C ILE A 119 -3.64 15.03 -12.09
N PRO A 120 -2.48 15.56 -12.52
CA PRO A 120 -2.36 16.27 -13.79
C PRO A 120 -2.79 15.39 -14.98
N VAL A 121 -3.54 15.95 -15.93
CA VAL A 121 -3.89 15.24 -17.17
C VAL A 121 -2.66 15.07 -18.07
N GLN A 122 -1.76 16.04 -18.03
CA GLN A 122 -0.49 16.02 -18.73
C GLN A 122 0.61 16.21 -17.69
N PRO A 123 1.32 15.14 -17.29
CA PRO A 123 2.41 15.26 -16.33
C PRO A 123 3.53 16.11 -16.91
N VAL A 124 4.17 16.90 -16.05
CA VAL A 124 5.27 17.82 -16.40
C VAL A 124 6.40 17.58 -15.44
N LEU A 125 7.61 17.36 -15.95
CA LEU A 125 8.80 17.22 -15.12
C LEU A 125 9.00 18.45 -14.23
N ALA A 126 9.35 18.20 -12.98
CA ALA A 126 9.83 19.21 -12.05
C ALA A 126 11.31 19.52 -12.30
N ASP A 127 11.80 20.61 -11.70
CA ASP A 127 13.24 20.96 -11.80
C ASP A 127 14.11 19.94 -11.05
N GLU A 128 13.58 19.32 -9.99
CA GLU A 128 14.23 18.30 -9.16
C GLU A 128 13.15 17.31 -8.66
N PRO A 129 13.47 16.03 -8.44
CA PRO A 129 12.52 15.08 -7.87
C PRO A 129 12.07 15.44 -6.46
N ALA A 130 10.83 15.09 -6.15
CA ALA A 130 10.22 15.29 -4.85
C ALA A 130 10.14 13.96 -4.07
N THR A 131 10.45 14.02 -2.77
CA THR A 131 10.17 12.90 -1.86
C THR A 131 8.67 12.66 -1.77
N VAL A 132 8.28 11.39 -1.87
CA VAL A 132 6.91 10.94 -1.69
C VAL A 132 6.37 11.16 -0.28
N ARG A 133 5.09 11.51 -0.16
CA ARG A 133 4.36 11.67 1.12
C ARG A 133 2.87 11.35 0.92
N GLY A 134 2.24 10.76 1.94
CA GLY A 134 0.81 10.43 1.89
C GLY A 134 0.54 9.34 0.85
N ASN A 135 -0.52 9.50 0.05
CA ASN A 135 -0.79 8.60 -1.07
C ASN A 135 0.18 8.88 -2.22
N LEU A 136 0.77 7.82 -2.76
CA LEU A 136 1.80 7.87 -3.80
C LEU A 136 1.20 7.83 -5.20
N GLY A 137 0.02 7.24 -5.32
CA GLY A 137 -0.70 7.09 -6.58
C GLY A 137 -2.04 6.40 -6.39
N VAL A 138 -2.64 6.03 -7.52
CA VAL A 138 -3.88 5.25 -7.58
C VAL A 138 -3.74 4.14 -8.59
N THR A 139 -4.18 2.95 -8.21
CA THR A 139 -4.21 1.79 -9.10
C THR A 139 -5.34 1.92 -10.11
N LEU A 140 -5.21 1.21 -11.24
CA LEU A 140 -6.21 1.20 -12.30
C LEU A 140 -7.51 0.51 -11.88
N ASP A 141 -7.47 -0.35 -10.86
CA ASP A 141 -8.62 -1.06 -10.30
C ASP A 141 -9.27 -0.36 -9.09
N GLY A 142 -8.78 0.83 -8.69
CA GLY A 142 -9.53 1.74 -7.83
C GLY A 142 -9.14 1.76 -6.35
N VAL A 143 -7.88 1.49 -6.02
CA VAL A 143 -7.33 1.64 -4.67
C VAL A 143 -6.19 2.66 -4.65
N VAL A 144 -5.92 3.24 -3.48
CA VAL A 144 -4.77 4.15 -3.31
C VAL A 144 -3.51 3.36 -3.05
N ILE A 145 -2.38 3.87 -3.53
CA ILE A 145 -1.05 3.39 -3.17
C ILE A 145 -0.59 4.25 -2.00
N ALA A 146 -0.37 3.63 -0.84
CA ALA A 146 0.04 4.33 0.37
C ALA A 146 1.57 4.45 0.46
N ALA A 147 2.03 5.35 1.32
CA ALA A 147 3.43 5.35 1.76
C ALA A 147 3.75 4.07 2.55
N SER A 148 5.04 3.75 2.67
CA SER A 148 5.56 2.58 3.38
C SER A 148 4.85 2.28 4.69
N ALA A 149 4.50 1.01 4.89
CA ALA A 149 3.98 0.55 6.16
C ALA A 149 5.03 0.77 7.27
N PRO A 150 4.63 1.12 8.50
CA PRO A 150 5.56 1.40 9.59
C PRO A 150 6.09 0.09 10.21
N VAL A 151 6.87 -0.69 9.43
CA VAL A 151 7.37 -2.02 9.81
C VAL A 151 8.07 -2.01 11.16
N ASP A 152 8.95 -1.04 11.43
CA ASP A 152 9.64 -0.94 12.73
C ASP A 152 8.67 -0.83 13.92
N ALA A 153 7.55 -0.13 13.74
CA ALA A 153 6.53 0.01 14.79
C ALA A 153 5.71 -1.29 14.94
N ILE A 154 5.39 -1.96 13.83
CA ILE A 154 4.67 -3.24 13.79
C ILE A 154 5.48 -4.33 14.50
N LEU A 155 6.74 -4.52 14.09
CA LEU A 155 7.66 -5.48 14.71
C LEU A 155 7.96 -5.10 16.17
N GLY A 156 8.09 -3.81 16.48
CA GLY A 156 8.28 -3.33 17.85
C GLY A 156 7.09 -3.59 18.79
N ALA A 157 5.90 -3.81 18.24
CA ALA A 157 4.70 -4.20 18.97
C ALA A 157 4.47 -5.72 19.01
N TYR A 158 5.38 -6.52 18.43
CA TYR A 158 5.21 -7.96 18.23
C TYR A 158 3.93 -8.31 17.46
N THR A 159 3.56 -7.50 16.47
CA THR A 159 2.44 -7.81 15.57
C THR A 159 2.94 -8.02 14.15
N ILE A 160 2.09 -8.61 13.32
CA ILE A 160 2.27 -8.70 11.87
C ILE A 160 1.04 -8.08 11.25
N ALA A 161 1.19 -7.01 10.46
CA ALA A 161 0.08 -6.41 9.74
C ALA A 161 -0.02 -7.10 8.38
N ALA A 162 -0.86 -8.12 8.28
CA ALA A 162 -0.94 -8.96 7.09
C ALA A 162 -1.35 -8.15 5.87
N PHE A 163 -0.67 -8.40 4.75
CA PHE A 163 -1.11 -8.00 3.42
C PHE A 163 -1.73 -9.22 2.74
N ASP A 164 -2.66 -9.01 1.81
CA ASP A 164 -3.06 -10.09 0.93
C ASP A 164 -2.01 -10.34 -0.16
N ASP A 165 -2.20 -11.40 -0.95
CA ASP A 165 -1.33 -11.75 -2.08
C ASP A 165 -1.27 -10.68 -3.18
N CYS A 166 -2.13 -9.66 -3.10
CA CYS A 166 -2.14 -8.50 -3.98
C CYS A 166 -1.38 -7.31 -3.41
N GLY A 167 -0.79 -7.43 -2.21
CA GLY A 167 0.09 -6.45 -1.60
C GLY A 167 -0.64 -5.30 -0.90
N GLY A 168 -1.93 -5.47 -0.63
CA GLY A 168 -2.76 -4.49 0.08
C GLY A 168 -3.36 -5.04 1.36
N HIS A 169 -3.90 -4.13 2.17
CA HIS A 169 -4.64 -4.50 3.38
C HIS A 169 -5.63 -3.42 3.81
N PHE A 170 -6.43 -3.72 4.82
CA PHE A 170 -7.36 -2.77 5.42
C PHE A 170 -6.72 -1.98 6.58
N ASN A 171 -7.03 -0.70 6.66
CA ASN A 171 -6.93 0.11 7.87
C ASN A 171 -8.32 0.65 8.26
N PRO A 172 -8.67 0.80 9.56
CA PRO A 172 -9.99 1.28 9.97
C PRO A 172 -10.37 2.65 9.40
N PHE A 173 -9.39 3.52 9.13
CA PHE A 173 -9.59 4.90 8.72
C PHE A 173 -9.36 5.15 7.23
N ASP A 174 -8.42 4.40 6.63
CA ASP A 174 -8.04 4.57 5.22
C ASP A 174 -8.68 3.52 4.30
N GLY A 175 -9.28 2.46 4.86
CA GLY A 175 -9.88 1.36 4.11
C GLY A 175 -8.81 0.48 3.48
N TYR A 176 -9.16 -0.19 2.37
CA TYR A 176 -8.20 -1.02 1.64
C TYR A 176 -7.22 -0.16 0.82
N HIS A 177 -5.93 -0.40 0.98
CA HIS A 177 -4.87 0.34 0.30
C HIS A 177 -3.63 -0.53 0.05
N LEU A 178 -2.87 -0.16 -0.98
CA LEU A 178 -1.74 -0.93 -1.48
C LEU A 178 -0.42 -0.44 -0.88
N HIS A 179 0.45 -1.38 -0.48
CA HIS A 179 1.83 -1.13 -0.03
C HIS A 179 2.89 -1.80 -0.90
N GLY A 180 2.53 -2.85 -1.65
CA GLY A 180 3.43 -3.58 -2.54
C GLY A 180 2.80 -3.89 -3.90
N ALA A 181 3.60 -3.90 -4.97
CA ALA A 181 3.15 -4.22 -6.33
C ALA A 181 3.54 -5.66 -6.70
N VAL A 182 2.58 -6.58 -6.68
CA VAL A 182 2.82 -8.04 -6.76
C VAL A 182 2.04 -8.78 -7.85
N GLY A 183 1.20 -8.11 -8.66
CA GLY A 183 0.59 -8.75 -9.83
C GLY A 183 -0.92 -9.03 -9.77
N CYS A 184 -1.78 -8.04 -9.50
CA CYS A 184 -3.25 -8.21 -9.45
C CYS A 184 -4.10 -7.18 -10.23
N SER A 185 -3.53 -6.07 -10.67
CA SER A 185 -4.28 -4.95 -11.29
C SER A 185 -3.69 -4.47 -12.62
N GLU A 186 -2.69 -5.21 -13.11
CA GLU A 186 -1.98 -4.98 -14.35
C GLU A 186 -2.89 -5.04 -15.58
N VAL A 187 -2.62 -4.17 -16.55
CA VAL A 187 -3.21 -4.30 -17.89
C VAL A 187 -2.40 -5.28 -18.75
N ASP A 188 -3.09 -6.02 -19.62
CA ASP A 188 -2.46 -6.99 -20.53
C ASP A 188 -1.54 -6.33 -21.59
N GLU A 189 -1.71 -5.04 -21.84
CA GLU A 189 -0.93 -4.30 -22.85
C GLU A 189 0.44 -3.91 -22.30
N VAL A 190 1.49 -4.54 -22.84
CA VAL A 190 2.87 -4.32 -22.43
C VAL A 190 3.72 -3.92 -23.64
N SER A 191 4.42 -2.79 -23.52
CA SER A 191 5.39 -2.36 -24.54
C SER A 191 6.65 -3.22 -24.49
N GLU A 192 7.33 -3.39 -25.63
CA GLU A 192 8.55 -4.21 -25.69
C GLU A 192 9.62 -3.65 -24.73
N GLY A 193 10.10 -4.50 -23.82
CA GLY A 193 11.11 -4.14 -22.83
C GLY A 193 10.55 -3.56 -21.52
N GLU A 194 9.23 -3.35 -21.44
CA GLU A 194 8.57 -2.84 -20.23
C GLU A 194 7.82 -3.95 -19.47
N THR A 195 7.42 -3.64 -18.25
CA THR A 195 6.45 -4.41 -17.46
C THR A 195 5.05 -3.82 -17.63
N ALA A 196 4.04 -4.55 -17.17
CA ALA A 196 2.66 -4.10 -17.30
C ALA A 196 2.37 -2.88 -16.41
N MET A 197 1.60 -1.94 -16.94
CA MET A 197 1.11 -0.80 -16.17
C MET A 197 0.02 -1.25 -15.20
N PHE A 198 0.01 -0.72 -13.99
CA PHE A 198 -1.07 -1.00 -13.01
C PHE A 198 -1.57 0.25 -12.28
N ALA A 199 -0.91 1.41 -12.40
CA ALA A 199 -1.26 2.60 -11.65
C ALA A 199 -0.82 3.92 -12.32
N TYR A 200 -1.29 5.03 -11.76
CA TYR A 200 -0.76 6.37 -11.98
C TYR A 200 -0.22 6.95 -10.67
N ALA A 201 0.96 7.56 -10.72
CA ALA A 201 1.54 8.31 -9.60
C ALA A 201 0.81 9.65 -9.40
N MET A 202 0.97 10.28 -8.23
CA MET A 202 0.30 11.56 -7.93
C MET A 202 0.72 12.73 -8.82
N ASP A 203 1.86 12.64 -9.50
CA ASP A 203 2.31 13.62 -10.49
C ASP A 203 1.77 13.34 -11.91
N GLY A 204 1.07 12.23 -12.10
CA GLY A 204 0.38 11.85 -13.33
C GLY A 204 1.16 10.96 -14.28
N PHE A 205 2.39 10.57 -13.94
CA PHE A 205 3.10 9.58 -14.75
C PHE A 205 2.59 8.15 -14.49
N PRO A 206 2.59 7.27 -15.51
CA PRO A 206 2.27 5.86 -15.34
C PRO A 206 3.24 5.15 -14.38
N VAL A 207 2.74 4.13 -13.69
CA VAL A 207 3.51 3.23 -12.86
C VAL A 207 3.29 1.81 -13.34
N HIS A 208 4.40 1.15 -13.68
CA HIS A 208 4.47 -0.22 -14.15
C HIS A 208 4.94 -1.14 -13.03
N SER A 209 4.65 -2.43 -13.14
CA SER A 209 5.09 -3.44 -12.17
C SER A 209 6.62 -3.47 -12.07
N PRO A 210 7.19 -4.03 -10.99
CA PRO A 210 8.63 -4.09 -10.81
C PRO A 210 9.34 -4.79 -11.97
N LEU A 211 10.52 -4.28 -12.37
CA LEU A 211 11.39 -4.99 -13.31
C LEU A 211 12.03 -6.21 -12.64
N ASP A 212 12.19 -7.30 -13.40
CA ASP A 212 12.92 -8.48 -12.93
C ASP A 212 14.43 -8.21 -12.76
N ASP A 213 15.00 -7.36 -13.63
CA ASP A 213 16.41 -6.95 -13.60
C ASP A 213 16.54 -5.43 -13.78
N PRO A 214 16.22 -4.63 -12.73
CA PRO A 214 16.29 -3.18 -12.81
C PRO A 214 17.71 -2.68 -13.10
N ALA A 215 18.74 -3.44 -12.71
CA ALA A 215 20.14 -3.08 -12.98
C ALA A 215 20.51 -3.17 -14.48
N SER A 216 19.70 -3.85 -15.28
CA SER A 216 19.86 -3.91 -16.74
C SER A 216 19.17 -2.78 -17.49
N ALA A 217 18.27 -2.05 -16.83
CA ALA A 217 17.57 -0.89 -17.37
C ALA A 217 18.33 0.42 -17.02
N ASP A 218 18.16 1.45 -17.86
CA ASP A 218 18.76 2.78 -17.65
C ASP A 218 17.80 3.66 -16.85
N LEU A 219 17.55 3.24 -15.61
CA LEU A 219 16.61 3.88 -14.70
C LEU A 219 17.23 5.11 -14.04
N ASP A 220 16.42 6.13 -13.81
CA ASP A 220 16.77 7.30 -13.01
C ASP A 220 16.67 7.03 -11.50
N GLU A 221 16.92 8.07 -10.70
CA GLU A 221 16.91 7.96 -9.24
C GLU A 221 15.52 7.68 -8.63
N CYS A 222 14.44 7.84 -9.39
CA CYS A 222 13.07 7.53 -8.97
C CYS A 222 12.57 6.21 -9.54
N ASN A 223 13.47 5.35 -10.03
CA ASN A 223 13.15 4.05 -10.62
C ASN A 223 12.28 4.18 -11.89
N GLY A 224 12.47 5.24 -12.68
CA GLY A 224 11.76 5.46 -13.94
C GLY A 224 12.68 5.68 -15.14
N HIS A 225 12.11 5.59 -16.35
CA HIS A 225 12.81 5.93 -17.60
C HIS A 225 11.83 6.37 -18.69
N GLU A 226 12.35 6.91 -19.79
CA GLU A 226 11.56 7.30 -20.96
C GLU A 226 11.86 6.41 -22.16
N THR A 227 10.81 5.88 -22.78
CA THR A 227 10.90 5.16 -24.06
C THR A 227 10.01 5.77 -25.13
N GLU A 228 10.32 5.55 -26.41
CA GLU A 228 9.51 6.08 -27.53
C GLU A 228 8.07 5.52 -27.53
N ALA A 229 7.88 4.30 -27.02
CA ALA A 229 6.59 3.61 -27.02
C ALA A 229 5.69 4.02 -25.84
N ALA A 230 6.25 4.10 -24.62
CA ALA A 230 5.48 4.35 -23.40
C ALA A 230 5.58 5.80 -22.89
N GLY A 231 6.55 6.57 -23.38
CA GLY A 231 6.94 7.84 -22.75
C GLY A 231 7.64 7.59 -21.40
N TYR A 232 7.74 8.64 -20.58
CA TYR A 232 8.27 8.50 -19.23
C TYR A 232 7.28 7.75 -18.33
N HIS A 233 7.78 6.77 -17.60
CA HIS A 233 7.01 6.00 -16.61
C HIS A 233 7.93 5.48 -15.51
N TYR A 234 7.35 5.21 -14.35
CA TYR A 234 8.02 4.56 -13.23
C TYR A 234 7.87 3.05 -13.32
N HIS A 235 8.84 2.33 -12.78
CA HIS A 235 8.64 0.96 -12.30
C HIS A 235 8.46 1.00 -10.79
N ALA A 236 7.53 0.20 -10.28
CA ALA A 236 7.40 0.02 -8.85
C ALA A 236 8.68 -0.61 -8.27
N ASN A 237 9.07 -0.24 -7.06
CA ASN A 237 10.18 -0.93 -6.38
C ASN A 237 9.79 -2.38 -6.08
N ASN A 238 10.79 -3.22 -5.80
CA ASN A 238 10.51 -4.57 -5.35
C ASN A 238 9.69 -4.53 -4.05
N THR A 239 8.68 -5.38 -3.91
CA THR A 239 7.79 -5.40 -2.74
C THR A 239 8.55 -5.53 -1.41
N ALA A 240 9.70 -6.22 -1.39
CA ALA A 240 10.54 -6.31 -0.20
C ALA A 240 10.96 -4.93 0.34
N GLU A 241 11.04 -3.91 -0.50
CA GLU A 241 11.46 -2.54 -0.13
C GLU A 241 10.35 -1.78 0.61
N ASN A 242 9.12 -2.31 0.69
CA ASN A 242 7.98 -1.71 1.39
C ASN A 242 7.72 -0.26 0.92
N GLN A 243 7.87 0.01 -0.38
CA GLN A 243 7.62 1.32 -0.95
C GLN A 243 7.36 1.18 -2.45
N VAL A 244 6.11 1.34 -2.91
CA VAL A 244 5.81 1.16 -4.34
C VAL A 244 6.50 2.21 -5.22
N ILE A 245 6.56 3.48 -4.81
CA ILE A 245 7.11 4.58 -5.61
C ILE A 245 8.22 5.28 -4.81
N GLU A 246 9.43 5.34 -5.39
CA GLU A 246 10.64 5.88 -4.76
C GLU A 246 10.58 7.40 -4.56
N CYS A 247 10.35 8.13 -5.65
CA CYS A 247 10.17 9.58 -5.67
C CYS A 247 9.32 10.01 -6.87
N LEU A 248 8.97 11.30 -6.93
CA LEU A 248 8.19 11.87 -8.02
C LEU A 248 9.05 12.85 -8.81
N VAL A 249 9.32 12.56 -10.09
CA VAL A 249 10.01 13.46 -11.01
C VAL A 249 9.10 14.56 -11.56
N GLY A 250 7.78 14.41 -11.45
CA GLY A 250 6.79 15.35 -11.97
C GLY A 250 6.29 16.37 -10.95
N GLN A 251 5.66 17.43 -11.47
CA GLN A 251 4.95 18.42 -10.67
C GLN A 251 3.64 17.83 -10.13
N THR A 252 3.52 17.75 -8.81
CA THR A 252 2.26 17.40 -8.14
C THR A 252 1.35 18.61 -7.98
N VAL A 253 0.04 18.39 -7.98
CA VAL A 253 -0.93 19.45 -7.67
C VAL A 253 -0.82 19.82 -6.21
N ALA A 254 -0.58 21.10 -5.92
CA ALA A 254 -0.60 21.60 -4.55
C ALA A 254 -1.98 21.32 -3.93
N ALA A 255 -2.01 20.73 -2.73
CA ALA A 255 -3.24 20.54 -1.98
C ALA A 255 -3.89 21.93 -1.77
N THR A 256 -4.94 22.22 -2.52
CA THR A 256 -5.76 23.41 -2.34
C THR A 256 -6.63 23.18 -1.11
N GLY A 257 -6.06 23.32 0.08
CA GLY A 257 -6.79 23.43 1.37
C GLY A 257 -7.62 22.22 1.84
N ASP A 258 -8.00 21.29 0.96
CA ASP A 258 -9.01 20.26 1.23
C ASP A 258 -8.47 18.83 1.07
N ALA A 259 -7.20 18.67 0.67
CA ALA A 259 -6.52 17.38 0.58
C ALA A 259 -5.51 17.16 1.72
N ALA A 260 -5.85 17.63 2.92
CA ALA A 260 -5.20 17.11 4.11
C ALA A 260 -5.72 15.67 4.32
N ALA A 261 -4.87 14.68 4.04
CA ALA A 261 -5.03 13.38 4.69
C ALA A 261 -5.11 13.64 6.21
N PRO A 262 -6.00 12.96 6.95
CA PRO A 262 -6.05 13.14 8.39
C PRO A 262 -4.76 12.57 8.99
N ALA A 263 -3.79 13.45 9.23
CA ALA A 263 -2.81 13.22 10.27
C ALA A 263 -3.57 13.19 11.59
N GLY A 264 -3.91 11.98 12.06
CA GLY A 264 -4.36 11.67 13.41
C GLY A 264 -5.37 12.66 14.04
N GLY A 265 -6.64 12.27 14.05
CA GLY A 265 -7.60 12.75 15.05
C GLY A 265 -8.40 13.99 14.68
N ALA A 266 -9.72 13.78 14.65
CA ALA A 266 -10.82 14.74 14.60
C ALA A 266 -11.16 15.40 13.24
N ARG A 267 -12.41 15.18 12.84
CA ARG A 267 -13.10 15.65 11.64
C ARG A 267 -13.46 17.15 11.74
N PRO A 268 -13.17 18.00 10.73
CA PRO A 268 -13.85 19.30 10.56
C PRO A 268 -15.04 19.18 9.60
N GLU A 269 -16.07 20.00 9.82
CA GLU A 269 -17.32 20.07 9.03
C GLU A 269 -17.13 20.77 7.67
N PRO A 270 -17.98 20.48 6.65
CA PRO A 270 -17.73 20.91 5.28
C PRO A 270 -18.15 22.36 5.04
N GLN A 271 -17.26 23.14 4.42
CA GLN A 271 -17.59 24.39 3.74
C GLN A 271 -17.20 24.26 2.26
N GLU A 272 -18.11 24.62 1.35
CA GLU A 272 -17.81 24.80 -0.07
C GLU A 272 -16.92 26.04 -0.23
N GLU A 273 -15.83 25.99 -1.02
CA GLU A 273 -15.34 27.09 -1.87
C GLU A 273 -14.36 26.62 -2.97
N VAL A 274 -14.14 27.51 -3.95
CA VAL A 274 -13.43 27.34 -5.23
C VAL A 274 -11.93 27.63 -5.08
N GLY A 275 -11.05 26.72 -5.55
CA GLY A 275 -9.59 26.88 -5.47
C GLY A 275 -8.86 27.04 -6.82
N THR A 276 -7.84 27.90 -6.84
CA THR A 276 -6.77 28.04 -7.85
C THR A 276 -5.44 27.60 -7.25
N GLN A 277 -4.50 27.11 -8.07
CA GLN A 277 -3.12 26.73 -7.70
C GLN A 277 -2.32 27.90 -7.08
#